data_AF-A0A6S6R382-F1
#
_entry.id   AF-A0A6S6R382-F1
#
_cell.length_a   1.000
_cell.length_b   1.000
_cell.length_c   1.000
_cell.angle_alpha   90.00
_cell.angle_beta   90.00
_cell.angle_gamma   90.00
#
_symmetry.space_group_name_H-M   'P 1'
#
loop_
_entity.id
_entity.type
_entity.pdbx_description
1 polymer ?
#
loop_
_entity_poly.entity_id
_entity_poly.type
_entity_poly.pdbx_seq_one_letter_code
_entity_poly.pdbx_strand_id
1 'polypeptide(L)'
;MRYPSVTADSCYESKEGYNYLKEYNQIPYIKPQTYEKWKKRSFKKDISKRENMDYDREADTYIYQGGKKLSPLFCDTLLANVFVLKKS
;
A
#
# COMPACT_ATOMS: atom_id res chain seq x y z
N MET A 1 -7.29 18.62 26.00
CA MET A 1 -6.10 17.79 25.68
C MET A 1 -6.54 16.67 24.76
N ARG A 2 -5.95 16.54 23.57
CA ARG A 2 -6.15 15.36 22.71
C ARG A 2 -5.06 14.36 23.00
N TYR A 3 -5.39 13.08 22.97
CA TYR A 3 -4.42 12.01 23.18
C TYR A 3 -3.41 11.99 22.01
N PRO A 4 -2.10 11.82 22.30
CA PRO A 4 -1.05 11.77 21.27
C PRO A 4 -1.25 10.66 20.23
N SER A 5 -1.95 9.60 20.62
CA SER A 5 -2.29 8.47 19.75
C SER A 5 -3.75 8.07 19.88
N VAL A 6 -4.29 7.48 18.82
CA VAL A 6 -5.69 7.02 18.76
C VAL A 6 -5.78 5.67 18.05
N THR A 7 -6.54 4.74 18.63
CA THR A 7 -6.97 3.53 17.92
C THR A 7 -8.21 3.87 17.13
N ALA A 8 -8.20 3.68 15.82
CA ALA A 8 -9.32 4.03 14.96
C ALA A 8 -9.75 2.84 14.09
N ASP A 9 -11.02 2.82 13.72
CA ASP A 9 -11.59 1.79 12.87
C ASP A 9 -11.13 1.93 11.42
N SER A 10 -11.29 0.86 10.64
CA SER A 10 -10.96 0.82 9.20
C SER A 10 -11.66 1.91 8.39
N CYS A 11 -12.74 2.51 8.89
CA CYS A 11 -13.43 3.63 8.24
C CYS A 11 -12.54 4.89 8.11
N TYR A 12 -11.49 5.00 8.93
CA TYR A 12 -10.48 6.07 8.82
C TYR A 12 -9.39 5.78 7.78
N GLU A 13 -9.45 4.64 7.08
CA GLU A 13 -8.52 4.27 6.00
C GLU A 13 -8.80 5.04 4.69
N SER A 14 -9.53 6.16 4.76
CA SER A 14 -9.71 7.09 3.64
C SER A 14 -8.68 8.23 3.71
N LYS A 15 -8.39 8.86 2.57
CA LYS A 15 -7.51 10.05 2.51
C LYS A 15 -7.96 11.14 3.49
N GLU A 16 -9.27 11.34 3.58
CA GLU A 16 -9.90 12.31 4.48
C GLU A 16 -9.67 11.93 5.95
N GLY A 17 -9.81 10.65 6.31
CA GLY A 17 -9.54 10.16 7.66
C GLY A 17 -8.09 10.38 8.09
N TYR A 18 -7.13 10.07 7.22
CA TYR A 18 -5.72 10.34 7.48
C TYR A 18 -5.41 11.84 7.58
N ASN A 19 -6.00 12.67 6.71
CA ASN A 19 -5.82 14.12 6.76
C ASN A 19 -6.31 14.71 8.08
N TYR A 20 -7.48 14.28 8.56
CA TYR A 20 -8.00 14.67 9.86
C TYR A 20 -6.99 14.35 10.96
N LEU A 21 -6.55 13.09 11.06
CA LEU A 21 -5.62 12.65 12.10
C LEU A 21 -4.29 13.40 12.07
N LYS A 22 -3.80 13.70 10.86
CA LYS A 22 -2.59 14.48 10.63
C LYS A 22 -2.75 15.93 11.06
N GLU A 23 -3.84 16.60 10.70
CA GLU A 23 -4.13 18.00 11.10
C GLU A 23 -4.15 18.16 12.62
N TYR A 24 -4.58 17.13 13.34
CA TYR A 24 -4.61 17.13 14.80
C TYR A 24 -3.34 16.54 15.45
N ASN A 25 -2.29 16.26 14.68
CA ASN A 25 -1.02 15.68 15.14
C ASN A 25 -1.22 14.41 16.00
N GLN A 26 -2.19 13.56 15.63
CA GLN A 26 -2.45 12.31 16.33
C GLN A 26 -1.84 11.14 15.56
N ILE A 27 -1.17 10.23 16.27
CA ILE A 27 -0.63 8.99 15.70
C ILE A 27 -1.74 7.94 15.68
N PRO A 28 -2.22 7.51 14.49
CA PRO A 28 -3.33 6.58 14.43
C PRO A 28 -2.88 5.13 14.32
N TYR A 29 -3.55 4.25 15.07
CA TYR A 29 -3.47 2.80 14.93
C TYR A 29 -4.76 2.31 14.28
N ILE A 30 -4.74 2.19 12.96
CA ILE A 30 -5.91 1.79 12.16
C ILE A 30 -5.80 0.31 11.83
N LYS A 31 -6.85 -0.46 12.10
CA LYS A 31 -6.96 -1.83 11.59
C LYS A 31 -7.39 -1.76 10.12
N PRO A 32 -6.54 -2.14 9.14
CA PRO A 32 -6.92 -2.08 7.73
C PRO A 32 -8.09 -3.01 7.45
N GLN A 33 -8.95 -2.67 6.50
CA GLN A 33 -10.06 -3.55 6.11
C GLN A 33 -9.56 -4.91 5.58
N THR A 34 -8.34 -4.95 5.07
CA THR A 34 -7.67 -6.14 4.53
C THR A 34 -6.92 -6.97 5.58
N TYR A 35 -6.90 -6.57 6.85
CA TYR A 35 -6.08 -7.18 7.91
C TYR A 35 -6.22 -8.71 8.03
N GLU A 36 -7.45 -9.23 8.06
CA GLU A 36 -7.66 -10.68 8.18
C GLU A 36 -7.20 -11.44 6.91
N LYS A 37 -7.25 -10.79 5.75
CA LYS A 37 -6.76 -11.36 4.48
C LYS A 37 -5.24 -11.43 4.49
N TRP A 38 -4.55 -10.42 5.03
CA TRP A 38 -3.08 -10.36 5.11
C TRP A 38 -2.45 -11.49 5.92
N LYS A 39 -3.20 -12.07 6.86
CA LYS A 39 -2.73 -13.20 7.67
C LYS A 39 -2.58 -14.49 6.84
N LYS A 40 -3.28 -14.61 5.71
CA LYS A 40 -3.25 -15.81 4.86
C LYS A 40 -1.92 -15.92 4.11
N ARG A 41 -1.34 -17.12 4.07
CA ARG A 41 -0.06 -17.39 3.37
C ARG A 41 -0.13 -17.09 1.87
N SER A 42 -1.28 -17.34 1.24
CA SER A 42 -1.50 -17.03 -0.17
C SER A 42 -1.45 -15.54 -0.45
N PHE A 43 -2.04 -14.73 0.44
CA PHE A 43 -2.00 -13.26 0.31
C PHE A 43 -0.58 -12.73 0.43
N LYS A 44 0.21 -13.21 1.42
CA LYS A 44 1.60 -12.77 1.62
C LYS A 44 2.55 -13.15 0.48
N LYS A 45 2.21 -14.17 -0.31
CA LYS A 45 3.01 -14.64 -1.45
C LYS A 45 2.50 -14.11 -2.79
N ASP A 46 1.45 -13.30 -2.80
CA ASP A 46 0.86 -12.79 -4.02
C ASP A 46 1.72 -11.67 -4.60
N ILE A 47 2.44 -11.98 -5.67
CA ILE A 47 3.39 -11.09 -6.33
C ILE A 47 2.72 -9.89 -7.02
N SER A 48 1.39 -9.98 -7.22
CA SER A 48 0.62 -8.91 -7.86
C SER A 48 0.29 -7.75 -6.91
N LYS A 49 0.56 -7.91 -5.62
CA LYS A 49 0.28 -6.92 -4.59
C LYS A 49 1.50 -6.06 -4.32
N ARG A 50 1.32 -4.75 -4.44
CA ARG A 50 2.34 -3.75 -4.13
C ARG A 50 2.81 -3.87 -2.68
N GLU A 51 1.92 -4.24 -1.78
CA GLU A 51 2.19 -4.45 -0.35
C GLU A 51 3.16 -5.60 -0.07
N ASN A 52 3.36 -6.49 -1.04
CA ASN A 52 4.33 -7.59 -0.97
C ASN A 52 5.61 -7.30 -1.78
N MET A 53 5.77 -6.08 -2.30
CA MET A 53 6.97 -5.62 -3.01
C MET A 53 7.78 -4.70 -2.10
N ASP A 54 9.11 -4.77 -2.21
CA ASP A 54 10.00 -3.82 -1.55
C ASP A 54 10.01 -2.50 -2.33
N TYR A 55 9.96 -1.38 -1.62
CA TYR A 55 10.04 -0.06 -2.24
C TYR A 55 11.45 0.51 -2.12
N ASP A 56 12.10 0.70 -3.27
CA ASP A 56 13.38 1.38 -3.40
C ASP A 56 13.13 2.88 -3.54
N ARG A 57 13.52 3.64 -2.51
CA ARG A 57 13.34 5.11 -2.46
C ARG A 57 14.30 5.85 -3.38
N GLU A 58 15.47 5.29 -3.66
CA GLU A 58 16.48 5.96 -4.49
C GLU A 58 16.07 5.92 -5.96
N ALA A 59 15.55 4.78 -6.41
CA ALA A 59 15.09 4.57 -7.77
C ALA A 59 13.59 4.86 -7.97
N ASP A 60 12.85 5.25 -6.93
CA ASP A 60 11.39 5.38 -6.90
C ASP A 60 10.66 4.17 -7.53
N THR A 61 11.14 2.96 -7.24
CA THR A 61 10.72 1.73 -7.94
C THR A 61 10.33 0.62 -6.96
N TYR A 62 9.36 -0.21 -7.34
CA TYR A 62 8.99 -1.42 -6.62
C TYR A 62 9.79 -2.63 -7.11
N ILE A 63 10.41 -3.34 -6.18
CA ILE A 63 11.22 -4.53 -6.42
C ILE A 63 10.50 -5.74 -5.80
N TYR A 64 10.30 -6.78 -6.59
CA TYR A 64 9.71 -8.01 -6.08
C TYR A 64 10.74 -8.86 -5.31
N GLN A 65 10.28 -9.61 -4.30
CA GLN A 65 11.10 -10.55 -3.52
C GLN A 65 11.68 -11.65 -4.43
N GLY A 66 12.92 -11.44 -4.88
CA GLY A 66 13.57 -12.25 -5.92
C GLY A 66 14.51 -11.46 -6.83
N GLY A 67 14.70 -10.16 -6.59
CA GLY A 67 15.75 -9.34 -7.20
C GLY A 67 15.47 -8.91 -8.65
N LYS A 68 14.32 -9.27 -9.20
CA LYS A 68 13.91 -8.83 -10.55
C LYS A 68 13.12 -7.52 -10.43
N LYS A 69 13.64 -6.47 -11.07
CA LYS A 69 12.93 -5.19 -11.23
C LYS A 69 11.78 -5.40 -12.21
N LEU A 70 10.57 -4.99 -11.84
CA LEU A 70 9.49 -4.87 -12.81
C LEU A 70 9.80 -3.65 -13.67
N SER A 71 10.10 -3.84 -14.95
CA SER A 71 10.24 -2.71 -15.86
C SER A 71 8.89 -2.01 -15.97
N PRO A 72 8.80 -0.69 -15.76
CA PRO A 72 7.59 0.04 -16.09
C PRO A 72 7.36 -0.14 -17.59
N LEU A 73 6.30 -0.86 -17.96
CA LEU A 73 5.77 -0.80 -19.31
C LEU A 73 5.11 0.58 -19.42
N PHE A 74 5.93 1.57 -19.76
CA PHE A 74 5.47 2.92 -20.04
C PHE A 74 4.57 2.82 -21.28
N CYS A 75 3.26 2.87 -21.07
CA CYS A 75 2.32 3.08 -22.15
C CYS A 75 2.13 4.59 -22.28
N ASP A 76 2.57 5.15 -23.40
CA ASP A 76 2.53 6.59 -23.76
C ASP A 76 1.11 7.13 -23.97
N THR A 77 0.19 6.84 -23.06
CA THR A 77 -1.11 7.51 -22.99
C THR A 77 -1.43 7.79 -21.54
N LEU A 78 -1.10 9.02 -21.12
CA LEU A 78 -1.55 9.76 -19.94
C LEU A 78 -2.38 8.96 -18.91
N LEU A 79 -1.75 8.71 -17.75
CA LEU A 79 -2.36 8.52 -16.43
C LEU A 79 -3.20 7.26 -16.16
N ALA A 80 -2.65 6.05 -16.36
CA ALA A 80 -3.14 4.90 -15.59
C ALA A 80 -2.11 3.76 -15.49
N ASN A 81 -1.45 3.66 -14.33
CA ASN A 81 -0.73 2.45 -13.92
C ASN A 81 -1.72 1.30 -13.66
N VAL A 82 -2.13 0.62 -14.73
CA VAL A 82 -2.88 -0.64 -14.64
C VAL A 82 -1.90 -1.78 -14.94
N PHE A 83 -1.36 -2.39 -13.88
CA PHE A 83 -0.56 -3.61 -13.98
C PHE A 83 -1.48 -4.78 -14.39
N VAL A 84 -1.54 -5.08 -15.69
CA VAL A 84 -2.22 -6.26 -16.22
C VAL A 84 -1.27 -7.46 -16.18
N LEU A 85 -1.59 -8.45 -15.35
CA LEU A 85 -0.99 -9.78 -15.36
C LEU A 85 -1.33 -10.50 -16.68
N LYS A 86 -0.42 -10.56 -17.64
CA LYS A 86 -0.47 -11.61 -18.67
C LYS A 86 0.16 -12.88 -18.10
N LYS A 87 -0.69 -13.85 -17.78
CA LYS A 87 -0.29 -15.25 -17.59
C LYS A 87 0.00 -15.87 -18.96
N SER A 88 1.14 -16.55 -19.08
CA SER A 88 1.34 -17.67 -20.02
C SER A 88 1.42 -18.96 -19.23
#